data_AF-A0A4R5H5I5-F1
#
_entry.id   AF-A0A4R5H5I5-F1
#
_cell.length_a   1.000
_cell.length_b   1.000
_cell.length_c   1.000
_cell.angle_alpha   90.00
_cell.angle_beta   90.00
_cell.angle_gamma   90.00
#
_symmetry.space_group_name_H-M   'P 1'
#
loop_
_entity.id
_entity.type
_entity.pdbx_description
1 polymer ?
#
loop_
_entity_poly.entity_id
_entity_poly.type
_entity_poly.pdbx_seq_one_letter_code
_entity_poly.pdbx_strand_id
1 'polypeptide(L)' 'MNIPPKYSIAEMIGELKARSASNMRKTFKWLDKVYWKKNVVWSPGYFVSSVGLDEPTIRNYVEHQGRKDSGQLRMEL' A
#
# COMPACT_ATOMS: atom_id res chain seq x y z
N MET A 1 -4.62 10.20 11.31
CA MET A 1 -5.90 9.53 10.96
C MET A 1 -6.42 8.89 12.22
N ASN A 2 -7.68 9.15 12.59
CA ASN A 2 -8.31 8.52 13.75
C ASN A 2 -9.41 7.59 13.25
N ILE A 3 -9.34 6.29 13.59
CA ILE A 3 -10.30 5.28 13.14
C ILE A 3 -11.10 4.83 14.37
N PRO A 4 -12.44 4.98 14.38
CA PRO A 4 -13.25 4.45 15.46
C PRO A 4 -13.06 2.93 15.61
N PRO A 5 -12.98 2.38 16.83
CA PRO A 5 -12.66 0.97 17.07
C PRO A 5 -13.72 -0.02 16.55
N LYS A 6 -14.92 0.48 16.22
CA LYS A 6 -15.97 -0.32 15.56
C LYS A 6 -15.64 -0.71 14.12
N TYR A 7 -14.65 -0.07 13.49
CA TYR A 7 -14.26 -0.35 12.11
C TYR A 7 -12.99 -1.20 12.07
N SER A 8 -12.99 -2.20 11.19
CA SER A 8 -11.78 -2.96 10.88
C SER A 8 -10.79 -2.06 10.14
N ILE A 9 -9.54 -2.01 10.63
CA ILE A 9 -8.45 -1.28 9.97
C ILE A 9 -8.22 -1.84 8.57
N ALA A 10 -8.26 -3.17 8.41
CA ALA A 10 -8.04 -3.83 7.12
C ALA A 10 -9.09 -3.41 6.08
N GLU A 11 -10.36 -3.34 6.50
CA GLU A 11 -11.48 -2.93 5.66
C GLU A 11 -11.35 -1.47 5.23
N MET A 12 -11.11 -0.57 6.20
CA MET A 12 -10.89 0.86 5.93
C MET A 12 -9.73 1.10 4.97
N ILE A 13 -8.58 0.45 5.18
CA ILE A 13 -7.42 0.60 4.28
C ILE A 13 -7.73 0.02 2.90
N GLY A 14 -8.43 -1.11 2.82
CA GLY A 14 -8.88 -1.69 1.56
C GLY A 14 -9.75 -0.72 0.77
N GLU A 15 -10.74 -0.12 1.42
CA GLU A 15 -11.65 0.85 0.81
C GLU A 15 -10.90 2.11 0.35
N LEU A 16 -10.00 2.66 1.17
CA LEU A 16 -9.19 3.82 0.81
C LEU A 16 -8.29 3.54 -0.39
N LYS A 17 -7.59 2.40 -0.41
CA LYS A 17 -6.77 1.99 -1.55
C LYS A 17 -7.60 1.82 -2.81
N ALA A 18 -8.77 1.20 -2.73
CA ALA A 18 -9.64 0.97 -3.89
C ALA A 18 -10.20 2.29 -4.46
N ARG A 19 -10.75 3.15 -3.60
CA ARG A 19 -11.32 4.45 -4.00
C ARG A 19 -10.26 5.37 -4.58
N SER A 20 -9.10 5.47 -3.93
CA SER A 20 -7.99 6.30 -4.42
C SER A 20 -7.44 5.78 -5.75
N ALA A 21 -7.27 4.46 -5.92
CA ALA A 21 -6.83 3.86 -7.18
C ALA A 21 -7.81 4.17 -8.33
N SER A 22 -9.12 4.03 -8.08
CA SER A 22 -10.16 4.38 -9.04
C SER A 22 -10.11 5.86 -9.42
N ASN A 23 -10.01 6.76 -8.42
CA ASN A 23 -9.97 8.20 -8.68
C ASN A 23 -8.71 8.59 -9.47
N MET A 24 -7.54 8.10 -9.06
CA MET A 24 -6.27 8.36 -9.74
C MET A 24 -6.31 7.93 -11.21
N ARG A 25 -6.90 6.77 -11.53
CA ARG A 25 -7.03 6.33 -12.94
C ARG A 25 -7.99 7.19 -13.75
N LYS A 26 -9.05 7.71 -13.11
CA LYS A 26 -9.96 8.63 -13.79
C LYS A 26 -9.27 9.96 -14.10
N THR A 27 -8.51 10.48 -13.15
CA THR A 27 -7.81 11.77 -13.26
C THR A 27 -6.55 11.68 -14.15
N PHE A 28 -5.74 10.65 -13.98
CA PHE A 28 -4.43 10.49 -14.59
C PHE A 28 -4.42 9.35 -15.60
N LYS A 29 -4.97 9.60 -16.79
CA LYS A 29 -5.07 8.60 -17.87
C LYS A 29 -3.73 8.00 -18.32
N TRP A 30 -2.61 8.68 -18.07
CA TRP A 30 -1.29 8.14 -18.37
C TRP A 30 -0.93 6.90 -17.52
N LEU A 31 -1.56 6.72 -16.34
CA LEU A 31 -1.36 5.54 -15.49
C LEU A 31 -1.73 4.24 -16.20
N ASP A 32 -2.65 4.27 -17.17
CA ASP A 32 -3.04 3.10 -17.95
C ASP A 32 -1.87 2.55 -18.80
N LYS A 33 -0.93 3.41 -19.20
CA LYS A 33 0.28 3.02 -19.92
C LYS A 33 1.34 2.39 -19.02
N VAL A 34 1.38 2.78 -17.75
CA VAL A 34 2.39 2.32 -16.79
C VAL A 34 1.93 1.07 -16.06
N TYR A 35 0.67 1.04 -15.62
CA TYR A 35 0.05 -0.07 -14.90
C TYR A 35 -0.80 -0.95 -15.83
N TRP A 36 -0.33 -1.20 -17.05
CA TRP A 36 -1.09 -1.91 -18.08
C TRP A 36 -1.30 -3.41 -17.79
N LYS A 37 -0.35 -4.06 -17.10
CA LYS A 37 -0.40 -5.51 -16.80
C LYS A 37 -1.37 -5.88 -15.68
N LYS A 38 -1.59 -4.96 -14.75
CA LYS A 38 -2.43 -5.19 -13.56
C LYS A 38 -3.20 -3.91 -13.27
N ASN A 39 -4.52 -4.02 -13.13
CA ASN A 39 -5.38 -2.89 -12.77
C ASN A 39 -5.22 -2.48 -11.28
N VAL A 40 -3.98 -2.42 -10.80
CA VAL A 40 -3.56 -2.18 -9.42
C VAL A 40 -2.66 -0.94 -9.37
N VAL A 41 -2.94 -0.02 -8.45
CA VAL A 41 -2.11 1.19 -8.22
C VAL A 41 -1.21 0.98 -7.00
N TRP A 42 -1.73 0.31 -5.97
CA TRP A 42 -1.08 0.13 -4.68
C TRP A 42 -0.63 -1.31 -4.49
N SER A 43 0.49 -1.53 -3.79
CA SER A 43 0.86 -2.89 -3.36
C SER A 43 -0.22 -3.49 -2.45
N PRO A 44 -0.39 -4.83 -2.44
CA PRO A 44 -1.34 -5.51 -1.57
C PRO A 44 -1.09 -5.21 -0.08
N GLY A 45 0.19 -5.17 0.33
CA GLY A 45 0.59 -4.93 1.71
C GLY A 45 0.29 -3.52 2.21
N TYR A 46 0.00 -3.39 3.49
CA TYR A 46 -0.09 -2.12 4.20
C TYR A 46 0.55 -2.26 5.59
N PHE A 47 0.93 -1.13 6.16
CA PHE A 47 1.53 -1.05 7.48
C PHE A 47 0.72 -0.10 8.37
N VAL A 48 0.54 -0.47 9.63
CA VAL A 48 -0.22 0.30 10.61
C VAL A 48 0.46 0.25 11.98
N SER A 49 0.47 1.37 12.69
CA SER A 49 0.88 1.47 14.10
C SER A 49 -0.17 2.26 14.88
N SER A 50 -0.48 1.81 16.09
CA SER A 50 -1.47 2.41 16.99
C SER A 50 -0.90 3.52 17.88
N VAL A 51 0.42 3.58 18.07
CA VAL A 51 1.07 4.40 19.11
C VAL A 51 2.03 5.45 18.55
N GLY A 52 2.01 5.67 17.23
CA GLY A 52 2.94 6.57 16.54
C GLY A 52 3.99 5.81 15.74
N LEU A 53 4.67 6.51 14.83
CA LEU A 53 5.68 5.95 13.95
C LEU A 53 6.92 6.83 13.95
N ASP A 54 8.08 6.18 13.92
CA ASP A 54 9.38 6.76 13.65
C ASP A 54 9.76 6.55 12.18
N GLU A 55 10.46 7.52 11.59
CA GLU A 55 10.91 7.46 10.20
C GLU A 55 11.72 6.20 9.86
N PRO A 56 12.66 5.72 10.73
CA PRO A 56 13.41 4.50 10.47
C PRO A 56 12.52 3.27 10.22
N THR A 57 11.48 3.08 11.03
CA THR A 57 10.54 1.96 10.88
C THR A 57 9.78 2.03 9.56
N ILE A 58 9.31 3.21 9.16
CA ILE A 58 8.62 3.40 7.87
C ILE A 58 9.56 3.08 6.71
N ARG A 59 10.80 3.58 6.77
CA ARG A 59 11.82 3.33 5.74
C ARG A 59 12.09 1.84 5.58
N ASN A 60 12.31 1.14 6.70
CA ASN A 60 12.56 -0.31 6.68
C ASN A 60 11.38 -1.09 6.07
N TYR A 61 10.14 -0.72 6.39
CA TYR A 61 8.95 -1.34 5.77
C TYR A 61 8.94 -1.14 4.25
N VAL A 62 9.18 0.10 3.78
CA VAL A 62 9.19 0.41 2.35
C VAL A 62 10.29 -0.37 1.61
N GLU A 63 11.50 -0.41 2.17
CA GLU A 63 12.62 -1.16 1.59
C GLU A 63 12.34 -2.67 1.55
N HIS A 64 11.83 -3.24 2.65
CA HIS A 64 11.49 -4.64 2.73
C HIS A 64 10.39 -5.01 1.71
N GLN A 65 9.33 -4.22 1.63
CA GLN A 65 8.24 -4.45 0.68
C GLN A 65 8.72 -4.31 -0.76
N GLY A 66 9.61 -3.34 -1.04
CA GLY A 66 10.24 -3.20 -2.35
C GLY A 66 11.03 -4.43 -2.77
N ARG A 67 11.84 -5.01 -1.87
CA ARG A 67 12.57 -6.26 -2.12
C ARG A 67 11.63 -7.45 -2.33
N LYS A 68 10.52 -7.51 -1.58
CA LYS A 68 9.51 -8.56 -1.72
C LYS A 68 8.79 -8.49 -3.06
N ASP A 69 8.34 -7.29 -3.45
CA ASP A 69 7.58 -7.06 -4.68
C ASP A 69 8.48 -7.24 -5.93
N SER A 70 9.77 -6.95 -5.83
CA SER A 70 10.76 -7.19 -6.91
C SER A 70 11.24 -8.65 -7.00
N GLY A 71 10.85 -9.52 -6.04
CA GLY A 71 11.34 -10.89 -5.95
C GLY A 71 12.80 -11.02 -5.51
N GLN A 72 13.42 -9.94 -5.03
CA GLN A 72 14.80 -9.91 -4.53
C GLN A 72 14.92 -10.36 -3.07
N LEU A 73 13.79 -10.54 -2.38
CA LEU A 73 13.77 -11.00 -1.00
C LEU A 73 14.17 -12.48 -0.94
N ARG A 74 15.41 -12.75 -0.52
CA ARG A 74 15.84 -14.10 -0.12
C ARG A 74 15.29 -14.39 1.27
N MET A 75 14.45 -15.42 1.37
CA MET A 75 14.04 -15.99 2.66
C MET A 75 15.19 -16.90 3.08
N GLU A 76 15.99 -16.48 4.04
CA GLU A 76 16.86 -17.42 4.75
C GLU A 76 15.97 -18.19 5.75
N LEU A 77 15.92 -19.52 5.57
CA LEU A 77 15.24 -20.47 6.45
C LEU A 77 16.17 -20.88 7.59
#